data_AF-E2BRI9-F1
#
_entry.id   AF-E2BRI9-F1
#
_cell.length_a   1.000
_cell.length_b   1.000
_cell.length_c   1.000
_cell.angle_alpha   90.00
_cell.angle_beta   90.00
_cell.angle_gamma   90.00
#
_symmetry.space_group_name_H-M   'P 1'
#
loop_
_entity.id
_entity.type
_entity.pdbx_description
1 polymer ?
#
loop_
_entity_poly.entity_id
_entity_poly.type
_entity_poly.pdbx_seq_one_letter_code
_entity_poly.pdbx_strand_id
1 'polypeptide(L)'
;ARVDKIHVDGLMRTKDDIVKSQVTDLFKAKDFQDVIIRAYKVQEKLETLGCFRRIGIYIDTSQGPEATPDGVEVGLYRVSGM
;
A
#
# COMPACT_ATOMS: atom_id res chain seq x y z
N ALA A 1 -0.86 14.35 6.90
CA ALA A 1 -1.46 13.18 6.25
C ALA A 1 -1.04 11.92 6.98
N ARG A 2 -1.98 11.02 7.24
CA ARG A 2 -1.80 9.74 7.93
C ARG A 2 -2.43 8.63 7.10
N VAL A 3 -1.84 7.43 7.08
CA VAL A 3 -2.46 6.27 6.44
C VAL A 3 -3.55 5.68 7.34
N ASP A 4 -4.79 5.64 6.85
CA ASP A 4 -5.91 5.03 7.57
C ASP A 4 -6.17 3.60 7.11
N LYS A 5 -6.08 3.34 5.80
CA LYS A 5 -6.28 2.01 5.22
C LYS A 5 -5.23 1.68 4.19
N ILE A 6 -4.94 0.39 4.07
CA ILE A 6 -4.07 -0.16 3.04
C ILE A 6 -4.85 -1.26 2.33
N HIS A 7 -4.94 -1.15 1.02
CA HIS A 7 -5.54 -2.16 0.15
C HIS A 7 -4.42 -2.88 -0.60
N VAL A 8 -4.48 -4.21 -0.66
CA VAL A 8 -3.53 -5.01 -1.45
C VAL A 8 -4.32 -5.99 -2.30
N ASP A 9 -4.35 -5.73 -3.61
CA ASP A 9 -5.14 -6.48 -4.57
C ASP A 9 -4.29 -7.30 -5.53
N GLY A 10 -4.82 -8.45 -5.94
CA GLY A 10 -4.17 -9.33 -6.91
C GLY A 10 -3.11 -10.27 -6.33
N LEU A 11 -3.11 -10.45 -5.00
CA LEU A 11 -2.36 -11.53 -4.34
C LEU A 11 -2.87 -12.88 -4.86
N MET A 12 -1.94 -13.78 -5.19
CA MET A 12 -2.27 -15.15 -5.60
C MET A 12 -1.94 -16.16 -4.50
N ARG A 13 -0.72 -16.70 -4.53
CA ARG A 13 -0.29 -17.78 -3.61
C ARG A 13 0.48 -17.27 -2.39
N THR A 14 0.70 -15.96 -2.30
CA THR A 14 1.43 -15.36 -1.18
C THR A 14 0.55 -15.34 0.06
N LYS A 15 1.07 -15.83 1.17
CA LYS A 15 0.36 -15.79 2.45
C LYS A 15 0.20 -14.34 2.92
N ASP A 16 -0.99 -14.01 3.42
CA ASP A 16 -1.34 -12.67 3.91
C ASP A 16 -0.35 -12.14 4.95
N ASP A 17 0.17 -12.99 5.83
CA ASP A 17 1.10 -12.55 6.89
C ASP A 17 2.43 -12.04 6.33
N ILE A 18 2.89 -12.60 5.21
CA ILE A 18 4.08 -12.10 4.52
C ILE A 18 3.80 -10.69 4.00
N VAL A 19 2.66 -10.47 3.36
CA VAL A 19 2.28 -9.17 2.81
C VAL A 19 2.07 -8.13 3.91
N LYS A 20 1.31 -8.49 4.96
CA LYS A 20 1.08 -7.64 6.14
C LYS A 20 2.38 -7.14 6.75
N SER A 21 3.37 -8.02 6.88
CA SER A 21 4.69 -7.63 7.41
C SER A 21 5.40 -6.58 6.56
N GLN A 22 5.15 -6.54 5.24
CA GLN A 22 5.76 -5.55 4.35
C GLN A 22 5.02 -4.21 4.36
N VAL A 23 3.69 -4.23 4.46
CA VAL A 23 2.86 -3.02 4.33
C VAL A 23 2.67 -2.25 5.64
N THR A 24 2.86 -2.88 6.80
CA THR A 24 2.61 -2.23 8.11
C THR A 24 3.48 -0.99 8.36
N ASP A 25 4.63 -0.88 7.70
CA ASP A 25 5.49 0.32 7.78
C ASP A 25 4.86 1.58 7.18
N LEU A 26 3.82 1.46 6.34
CA LEU A 26 3.05 2.60 5.82
C LEU A 26 2.30 3.35 6.92
N PHE A 27 1.78 2.63 7.92
CA PHE A 27 1.09 3.26 9.06
C PHE A 27 1.98 4.14 9.92
N LYS A 28 3.31 4.05 9.75
CA LYS A 28 4.30 4.87 10.46
C LYS A 28 4.62 6.19 9.74
N ALA A 29 3.96 6.48 8.61
CA ALA A 29 4.15 7.72 7.87
C ALA A 29 3.76 8.94 8.72
N LYS A 30 4.59 9.99 8.69
CA LYS A 30 4.38 11.21 9.49
C LYS A 30 3.69 12.34 8.73
N ASP A 31 3.87 12.36 7.42
CA ASP A 31 3.33 13.36 6.51
C ASP A 31 3.11 12.74 5.12
N PHE A 32 2.54 13.53 4.20
CA PHE A 32 2.20 13.02 2.86
C PHE A 32 3.42 12.62 2.03
N GLN A 33 4.53 13.34 2.17
CA GLN A 33 5.77 13.00 1.47
C GLN A 33 6.32 11.66 1.99
N ASP A 34 6.27 11.43 3.30
CA ASP A 34 6.66 10.16 3.91
C ASP A 34 5.72 9.01 3.49
N VAL A 35 4.42 9.26 3.29
CA VAL A 35 3.49 8.27 2.70
C VAL A 35 3.97 7.85 1.31
N ILE A 36 4.28 8.81 0.43
CA ILE A 36 4.75 8.51 -0.93
C ILE A 36 6.02 7.67 -0.89
N ILE A 37 7.03 8.12 -0.13
CA ILE A 37 8.32 7.43 -0.03
C ILE A 37 8.14 6.00 0.49
N ARG A 38 7.30 5.82 1.52
CA ARG A 38 7.03 4.49 2.09
C ARG A 38 6.25 3.60 1.13
N ALA A 39 5.29 4.14 0.38
CA ALA A 39 4.52 3.38 -0.59
C ALA A 39 5.42 2.78 -1.67
N TYR A 40 6.34 3.58 -2.23
CA TYR A 40 7.34 3.08 -3.19
C TYR A 40 8.28 2.04 -2.58
N LYS A 41 8.72 2.21 -1.33
CA LYS A 41 9.54 1.19 -0.63
C LYS A 41 8.78 -0.12 -0.44
N VAL A 42 7.50 -0.06 -0.11
CA VAL A 42 6.65 -1.25 0.05
C VAL A 42 6.46 -1.95 -1.29
N GLN A 43 6.22 -1.18 -2.36
CA GLN A 43 6.15 -1.71 -3.72
C GLN A 43 7.43 -2.46 -4.11
N GLU A 44 8.60 -1.84 -3.94
CA GLU A 44 9.90 -2.46 -4.22
C GLU A 44 10.10 -3.77 -3.44
N LYS A 45 9.75 -3.79 -2.15
CA LYS A 45 9.82 -5.00 -1.32
C LYS A 45 8.93 -6.11 -1.87
N LEU A 46 7.68 -5.80 -2.23
CA LEU A 46 6.73 -6.78 -2.75
C LEU A 46 7.12 -7.30 -4.15
N GLU A 47 7.70 -6.45 -4.99
CA GLU A 47 8.28 -6.86 -6.28
C GLU A 47 9.49 -7.77 -6.07
N THR A 48 10.39 -7.43 -5.14
CA THR A 48 11.58 -8.23 -4.81
C THR A 48 11.22 -9.62 -4.26
N LEU A 49 10.14 -9.71 -3.47
CA LEU A 49 9.61 -11.00 -2.98
C LEU A 49 9.00 -11.87 -4.09
N GLY A 50 8.84 -11.35 -5.30
CA GLY A 50 8.20 -12.04 -6.41
C GLY A 50 6.70 -12.22 -6.21
N CYS A 51 6.07 -11.45 -5.32
CA CYS A 51 4.62 -11.51 -5.09
C CYS A 51 3.85 -11.03 -6.34
N PHE A 52 4.45 -10.13 -7.11
CA PHE A 52 3.89 -9.51 -8.30
C PHE A 52 4.99 -9.25 -9.34
N ARG A 53 4.65 -9.28 -10.64
CA ARG A 53 5.59 -8.92 -11.72
C ARG A 53 5.67 -7.41 -11.98
N ARG A 54 4.56 -6.70 -11.77
CA ARG A 54 4.46 -5.24 -11.78
C ARG A 54 3.37 -4.84 -10.80
N ILE A 55 3.70 -3.92 -9.91
CA ILE A 55 2.75 -3.38 -8.93
C ILE A 55 2.44 -1.94 -9.30
N GLY A 56 1.18 -1.55 -9.23
CA GLY A 56 0.75 -0.16 -9.28
C GLY A 56 0.42 0.33 -7.87
N ILE A 57 0.58 1.63 -7.64
CA ILE A 57 0.22 2.31 -6.39
C ILE A 57 -0.79 3.40 -6.70
N TYR A 58 -1.82 3.54 -5.86
CA TYR A 58 -2.58 4.78 -5.75
C TYR A 58 -2.63 5.25 -4.30
N ILE A 59 -2.75 6.56 -4.12
CA ILE A 59 -2.95 7.20 -2.82
C ILE A 59 -4.14 8.14 -2.99
N ASP A 60 -5.18 7.93 -2.20
CA ASP A 60 -6.40 8.74 -2.24
C ASP A 60 -6.75 9.22 -0.83
N THR A 61 -7.55 10.28 -0.75
CA THR A 61 -8.17 10.74 0.48
C THR A 61 -9.07 9.66 1.09
N SER A 62 -8.99 9.49 2.41
CA SER A 62 -9.85 8.55 3.13
C SER A 62 -11.32 8.94 3.03
N GLN A 63 -12.18 7.96 2.83
CA GLN A 63 -13.63 8.16 2.76
C GLN A 63 -14.39 7.19 3.66
N GLY A 64 -15.63 7.58 3.99
CA GLY A 64 -16.55 6.80 4.82
C GLY A 64 -16.45 7.10 6.32
N PRO A 65 -17.21 6.36 7.15
CA PRO A 65 -17.38 6.68 8.58
C PRO A 65 -16.10 6.65 9.42
N GLU A 66 -15.10 5.85 9.01
CA GLU A 66 -13.83 5.68 9.73
C GLU A 66 -12.71 6.59 9.17
N ALA A 67 -13.02 7.48 8.22
CA ALA A 67 -12.04 8.38 7.63
C ALA A 67 -11.61 9.47 8.63
N THR A 68 -10.31 9.72 8.73
CA THR A 68 -9.78 10.83 9.52
C THR A 68 -9.62 12.10 8.66
N PRO A 69 -9.59 13.31 9.26
CA PRO A 69 -9.52 14.57 8.51
C PRO A 69 -8.33 14.70 7.55
N ASP A 70 -7.18 14.11 7.91
CA ASP A 70 -5.95 14.07 7.09
C ASP A 70 -5.62 12.66 6.62
N GLY A 71 -6.62 11.79 6.60
CA GLY A 71 -6.51 10.38 6.27
C GLY A 71 -6.28 10.16 4.79
N VAL A 72 -5.38 9.22 4.47
CA VAL A 72 -5.23 8.67 3.13
C VAL A 72 -5.37 7.15 3.14
N GLU A 73 -5.86 6.63 2.03
CA GLU A 73 -5.87 5.21 1.73
C GLU A 73 -4.82 4.91 0.66
N VAL A 74 -4.01 3.89 0.90
CA VAL A 74 -2.95 3.48 -0.03
C VAL A 74 -3.32 2.13 -0.62
N GLY A 75 -3.43 2.06 -1.94
CA GLY A 75 -3.70 0.80 -2.65
C GLY A 75 -2.50 0.31 -3.44
N LEU A 76 -2.16 -0.97 -3.28
CA LEU A 76 -1.20 -1.68 -4.10
C LEU A 76 -1.93 -2.75 -4.91
N TYR A 77 -1.76 -2.75 -6.23
CA TYR A 77 -2.47 -3.68 -7.10
C TYR A 77 -1.55 -4.28 -8.14
N ARG A 78 -1.84 -5.52 -8.53
CA ARG A 78 -1.17 -6.15 -9.68
C ARG A 78 -1.55 -5.43 -10.96
N VAL A 79 -0.58 -4.87 -11.67
CA VAL A 79 -0.79 -4.38 -13.03
C VAL A 79 -0.88 -5.60 -13.96
N SER A 80 -2.05 -5.82 -14.55
CA SER A 80 -2.17 -6.74 -15.69
C SER A 80 -1.83 -5.95 -16.95
N GLY A 81 -1.01 -6.53 -17.83
CA GLY A 81 -0.67 -5.89 -19.10
C GLY A 81 -1.93 -5.63 -19.93
N MET A 82 -1.98 -4.46 -20.59
CA MET A 82 -2.84 -4.25 -21.76
C MET A 82 -2.46 -5.24 -22.86
#